data_AF-A0A239SQJ5-F1
#
_entry.id   AF-A0A239SQJ5-F1
#
_cell.length_a   1.000
_cell.length_b   1.000
_cell.length_c   1.000
_cell.angle_alpha   90.00
_cell.angle_beta   90.00
_cell.angle_gamma   90.00
#
_symmetry.space_group_name_H-M   'P 1'
#
loop_
_entity.id
_entity.type
_entity.pdbx_description
1 polymer ?
#
loop_
_entity_poly.entity_id
_entity_poly.type
_entity_poly.pdbx_seq_one_letter_code
_entity_poly.pdbx_strand_id
1 'polypeptide(L)'
;MLARVQLQNTRLRGFSPVSLLHIPCLYFSKSIDWQNLERYQMRLDKLLWKNGLASKKKIKQVFQTNQVTIDGQPAKYLGQNVDPSLQKILMNGKQIHDNSQVYFMLNKPKGYVTAVSDDTNPTVLDLLKPEDQREGIYHIGR
;
A
#
# COMPACT_ATOMS: atom_id res chain seq x y z
N MET A 1 -9.71 15.60 -2.14
CA MET A 1 -8.23 15.65 -2.30
C MET A 1 -7.66 14.29 -1.98
N LEU A 2 -6.76 13.75 -2.80
CA LEU A 2 -6.16 12.43 -2.55
C LEU A 2 -4.81 12.62 -1.82
N ALA A 3 -4.58 11.97 -0.68
CA ALA A 3 -3.27 11.96 -0.01
C ALA A 3 -2.62 10.57 -0.13
N ARG A 4 -1.30 10.51 -0.35
CA ARG A 4 -0.56 9.27 -0.57
C ARG A 4 0.35 8.97 0.62
N VAL A 5 0.34 7.73 1.12
CA VAL A 5 1.10 7.26 2.29
C VAL A 5 1.83 5.96 1.98
N GLN A 6 3.04 5.79 2.51
CA GLN A 6 3.81 4.55 2.41
C GLN A 6 3.69 3.79 3.75
N LEU A 7 2.96 2.67 3.77
CA LEU A 7 2.79 1.90 5.01
C LEU A 7 4.10 1.21 5.40
N GLN A 8 4.61 1.50 6.60
CA GLN A 8 5.33 0.52 7.40
C GLN A 8 4.33 -0.16 8.36
N ASN A 9 4.44 -1.47 8.40
CA ASN A 9 3.50 -2.45 8.96
C ASN A 9 2.97 -2.11 10.38
N THR A 10 1.69 -1.74 10.51
CA THR A 10 0.96 -1.76 11.80
C THR A 10 -0.21 -2.73 11.70
N ARG A 11 -0.17 -3.72 12.59
CA ARG A 11 -1.08 -4.86 12.71
C ARG A 11 -2.45 -4.36 13.21
N LEU A 12 -3.44 -4.25 12.32
CA LEU A 12 -4.80 -3.89 12.73
C LEU A 12 -5.52 -5.14 13.27
N ARG A 13 -5.78 -5.18 14.59
CA ARG A 13 -6.77 -6.08 15.20
C ARG A 13 -7.98 -5.25 15.61
N GLY A 14 -9.17 -5.72 15.25
CA GLY A 14 -10.44 -5.42 15.93
C GLY A 14 -11.26 -4.30 15.30
N PHE A 15 -12.24 -4.66 14.46
CA PHE A 15 -13.38 -3.81 14.16
C PHE A 15 -14.66 -4.64 14.30
N SER A 16 -15.56 -4.22 15.21
CA SER A 16 -16.93 -4.71 15.35
C SER A 16 -17.89 -3.90 14.47
N PRO A 17 -18.99 -4.47 13.92
CA PRO A 17 -19.84 -3.78 12.95
C PRO A 17 -21.18 -3.32 13.55
N VAL A 18 -21.40 -2.01 13.74
CA VAL A 18 -22.73 -1.37 13.77
C VAL A 18 -22.49 0.16 13.65
N SER A 19 -23.20 1.00 12.90
CA SER A 19 -24.63 1.01 12.55
C SER A 19 -24.86 1.87 11.31
N LEU A 20 -25.78 1.44 10.45
CA LEU A 20 -26.28 2.18 9.29
C LEU A 20 -27.00 3.47 9.72
N LEU A 21 -26.70 4.59 9.07
CA LEU A 21 -27.67 5.65 8.82
C LEU A 21 -27.72 5.97 7.33
N HIS A 22 -28.95 6.14 6.89
CA HIS A 22 -29.47 6.10 5.54
C HIS A 22 -29.10 7.38 4.75
N ILE A 23 -28.41 7.23 3.61
CA ILE A 23 -28.33 8.26 2.58
C ILE A 23 -28.70 7.61 1.24
N PRO A 24 -29.85 7.95 0.64
CA PRO A 24 -30.18 7.50 -0.70
C PRO A 24 -29.52 8.46 -1.68
N CYS A 25 -28.50 8.02 -2.39
CA CYS A 25 -28.10 8.69 -3.62
C CYS A 25 -27.69 7.66 -4.67
N LEU A 26 -28.50 7.62 -5.72
CA LEU A 26 -28.34 6.83 -6.92
C LEU A 26 -27.00 7.15 -7.59
N TYR A 27 -26.03 6.25 -7.46
CA TYR A 27 -24.93 6.15 -8.41
C TYR A 27 -24.70 4.69 -8.77
N PHE A 28 -25.42 4.28 -9.81
CA PHE A 28 -25.23 3.01 -10.51
C PHE A 28 -23.93 3.11 -11.33
N SER A 29 -22.84 2.48 -10.86
CA SER A 29 -21.75 2.05 -11.74
C SER A 29 -20.79 1.13 -10.99
N LYS A 30 -20.94 -0.17 -11.31
CA LYS A 30 -20.08 -1.30 -10.94
C LYS A 30 -19.99 -1.61 -9.45
N SER A 31 -20.70 -2.68 -9.08
CA SER A 31 -20.37 -3.58 -7.99
C SER A 31 -18.86 -3.84 -7.95
N ILE A 32 -18.14 -3.08 -7.13
CA ILE A 32 -16.88 -3.52 -6.58
C ILE A 32 -17.23 -4.70 -5.69
N ASP A 33 -16.81 -5.89 -6.09
CA ASP A 33 -16.85 -7.07 -5.24
C ASP A 33 -15.92 -6.82 -4.04
N TRP A 34 -16.49 -6.26 -2.96
CA TRP A 34 -15.78 -6.01 -1.70
C TRP A 34 -15.25 -7.30 -1.07
N GLN A 35 -15.77 -8.46 -1.46
CA GLN A 35 -15.29 -9.77 -1.02
C GLN A 35 -13.94 -10.18 -1.66
N ASN A 36 -13.48 -9.47 -2.70
CA ASN A 36 -12.23 -9.79 -3.40
C ASN A 36 -11.10 -8.77 -3.13
N LEU A 37 -11.30 -7.82 -2.22
CA LEU A 37 -10.28 -6.84 -1.83
C LEU A 37 -9.15 -7.44 -0.97
N GLU A 38 -9.28 -8.68 -0.51
CA GLU A 38 -8.32 -9.30 0.41
C GLU A 38 -7.13 -10.00 -0.25
N ARG A 39 -7.10 -10.16 -1.58
CA ARG A 39 -5.97 -10.80 -2.26
C ARG A 39 -5.14 -9.79 -3.02
N TYR A 40 -4.28 -9.10 -2.28
CA TYR A 40 -3.21 -8.29 -2.86
C TYR A 40 -2.12 -9.21 -3.43
N GLN A 41 -2.40 -9.79 -4.60
CA GLN A 41 -1.42 -10.56 -5.36
C GLN A 41 -0.65 -9.64 -6.32
N MET A 42 0.67 -9.70 -6.24
CA MET A 42 1.56 -9.01 -7.17
C MET A 42 2.49 -10.02 -7.81
N ARG A 43 2.85 -9.78 -9.07
CA ARG A 43 3.90 -10.57 -9.72
C ARG A 43 5.24 -10.38 -8.98
N LEU A 44 5.96 -11.47 -8.78
CA LEU A 44 7.24 -11.48 -8.08
C LEU A 44 8.25 -10.50 -8.71
N ASP A 45 8.35 -10.44 -10.04
CA ASP A 45 9.21 -9.49 -10.76
C ASP A 45 8.95 -8.02 -10.39
N LYS A 46 7.68 -7.62 -10.34
CA LYS A 46 7.23 -6.27 -9.99
C LYS A 46 7.55 -5.97 -8.53
N LEU A 47 7.35 -6.93 -7.64
CA LEU A 47 7.64 -6.80 -6.22
C LEU A 47 9.13 -6.59 -5.96
N LEU A 48 10.00 -7.35 -6.61
CA LEU A 48 11.46 -7.22 -6.50
C LEU A 48 11.95 -5.86 -7.02
N TRP A 49 11.41 -5.39 -8.13
CA TRP A 49 11.72 -4.08 -8.70
C TRP A 49 11.21 -2.92 -7.82
N LYS A 50 9.97 -3.00 -7.34
CA LYS A 50 9.33 -1.95 -6.52
C LYS A 50 10.10 -1.70 -5.23
N ASN A 51 10.69 -2.74 -4.64
CA ASN A 51 11.51 -2.64 -3.43
C ASN A 51 12.94 -2.12 -3.67
N GLY A 52 13.29 -1.75 -4.91
CA GLY A 52 14.59 -1.13 -5.23
C GLY A 52 15.80 -2.05 -4.98
N LEU A 53 15.59 -3.37 -4.85
CA LEU A 53 16.63 -4.29 -4.41
C LEU A 53 17.69 -4.53 -5.47
N ALA A 54 17.34 -4.49 -6.77
CA ALA A 54 18.30 -4.63 -7.86
C ALA A 54 17.74 -4.17 -9.22
N SER A 55 18.64 -3.93 -10.18
CA SER A 55 18.28 -3.74 -11.60
C SER A 55 17.64 -4.99 -12.20
N LYS A 56 16.76 -4.84 -13.19
CA LYS A 56 16.06 -5.95 -13.88
C LYS A 56 17.01 -7.08 -14.33
N LYS A 57 18.22 -6.73 -14.79
CA LYS A 57 19.25 -7.72 -15.18
C LYS A 57 19.70 -8.56 -13.99
N LYS A 58 19.96 -7.91 -12.86
CA LYS A 58 20.44 -8.57 -11.64
C LYS A 58 19.34 -9.41 -10.99
N ILE A 59 18.07 -9.00 -11.06
CA ILE A 59 16.94 -9.85 -10.66
C ILE A 59 16.94 -11.19 -11.40
N LYS A 60 17.15 -11.18 -12.73
CA LYS A 60 17.24 -12.42 -13.52
C LYS A 60 18.43 -13.29 -13.10
N GLN A 61 19.59 -12.69 -12.85
CA GLN A 61 20.77 -13.43 -12.37
C GLN A 61 20.53 -14.08 -11.01
N VAL A 62 19.99 -13.32 -10.06
CA VAL A 62 19.70 -13.79 -8.69
C VAL A 62 18.62 -14.89 -8.68
N PHE A 63 17.67 -14.81 -9.61
CA PHE A 63 16.69 -15.87 -9.83
C PHE A 63 17.35 -17.15 -10.37
N GLN A 64 18.24 -17.03 -11.36
CA GLN A 64 18.99 -18.18 -11.91
C GLN A 64 19.89 -18.88 -10.88
N THR A 65 20.38 -18.14 -9.88
CA THR A 65 21.18 -18.69 -8.78
C THR A 65 20.35 -19.20 -7.60
N ASN A 66 19.02 -19.31 -7.73
CA ASN A 66 18.08 -19.76 -6.70
C ASN A 66 18.15 -18.95 -5.38
N GLN A 67 18.59 -17.69 -5.45
CA GLN A 67 18.72 -16.83 -4.27
C GLN A 67 17.40 -16.11 -3.91
N VAL A 68 16.32 -16.37 -4.63
CA VAL A 68 14.96 -15.88 -4.32
C VAL A 68 14.13 -17.05 -3.78
N THR A 69 13.64 -16.90 -2.55
CA THR A 69 12.81 -17.91 -1.87
C THR A 69 11.47 -17.33 -1.45
N ILE A 70 10.44 -18.17 -1.46
CA ILE A 70 9.08 -17.88 -1.00
C ILE A 70 8.75 -18.96 0.02
N ASP A 71 8.48 -18.55 1.26
CA ASP A 71 8.21 -19.47 2.37
C ASP A 71 9.29 -20.56 2.53
N GLY A 72 10.55 -20.20 2.25
CA GLY A 72 11.70 -21.09 2.34
C GLY A 72 11.92 -22.00 1.13
N GLN A 73 11.06 -21.97 0.11
CA GLN A 73 11.21 -22.72 -1.13
C GLN A 73 11.72 -21.83 -2.26
N PRO A 74 12.57 -22.31 -3.19
CA PRO A 74 13.03 -21.53 -4.32
C PRO A 74 11.84 -21.12 -5.23
N ALA A 75 11.87 -19.89 -5.70
CA ALA A 75 10.84 -19.34 -6.57
C ALA A 75 10.76 -20.11 -7.91
N LYS A 76 9.56 -20.58 -8.32
CA LYS A 76 9.39 -21.39 -9.54
C LYS A 76 9.62 -20.60 -10.84
N TYR A 77 9.07 -19.40 -10.94
CA TYR A 77 9.23 -18.52 -12.09
C TYR A 77 9.01 -17.05 -11.69
N LEU A 78 9.70 -16.11 -12.34
CA LEU A 78 9.64 -14.67 -12.04
C LEU A 78 8.26 -14.04 -12.20
N GLY A 79 7.41 -14.62 -13.06
CA GLY A 79 6.07 -14.13 -13.31
C GLY A 79 5.00 -14.66 -12.37
N GLN A 80 5.37 -15.44 -11.35
CA GLN A 80 4.40 -16.00 -10.42
C GLN A 80 3.78 -14.90 -9.55
N ASN A 81 2.49 -15.03 -9.28
CA ASN A 81 1.80 -14.15 -8.36
C ASN A 81 2.17 -14.55 -6.94
N VAL A 82 2.62 -13.57 -6.18
CA VAL A 82 2.98 -13.71 -4.77
C VAL A 82 2.20 -12.71 -3.94
N ASP A 83 1.90 -13.09 -2.72
CA ASP A 83 1.24 -12.23 -1.75
C ASP A 83 2.27 -11.81 -0.69
N PRO A 84 2.80 -10.58 -0.73
CA PRO A 84 3.76 -10.10 0.27
C PRO A 84 3.20 -9.95 1.68
N SER A 85 1.88 -9.93 1.84
CA SER A 85 1.22 -9.82 3.14
C SER A 85 1.12 -11.18 3.83
N LEU A 86 1.01 -12.26 3.06
CA LEU A 86 0.87 -13.63 3.57
C LEU A 86 2.15 -14.46 3.46
N GLN A 87 2.95 -14.25 2.43
CA GLN A 87 4.11 -15.08 2.11
C GLN A 87 5.42 -14.40 2.52
N LYS A 88 6.35 -15.20 3.03
CA LYS A 88 7.70 -14.75 3.39
C LYS A 88 8.61 -14.82 2.17
N ILE A 89 8.73 -13.70 1.47
CA ILE A 89 9.58 -13.57 0.28
C ILE A 89 10.96 -13.09 0.72
N LEU A 90 12.02 -13.85 0.42
CA LEU A 90 13.40 -13.47 0.68
C LEU A 90 14.21 -13.41 -0.61
N MET A 91 15.10 -12.43 -0.70
CA MET A 91 16.11 -12.33 -1.75
C MET A 91 17.47 -12.19 -1.06
N ASN A 92 18.41 -13.10 -1.36
CA ASN A 92 19.74 -13.14 -0.74
C ASN A 92 19.67 -13.16 0.80
N GLY A 93 18.67 -13.85 1.37
CA GLY A 93 18.44 -13.92 2.81
C GLY A 93 17.78 -12.66 3.42
N LYS A 94 17.55 -11.60 2.64
CA LYS A 94 16.84 -10.40 3.11
C LYS A 94 15.35 -10.53 2.81
N GLN A 95 14.51 -10.41 3.85
CA GLN A 95 13.05 -10.43 3.69
C GLN A 95 12.57 -9.16 2.99
N ILE A 96 11.63 -9.34 2.07
CA ILE A 96 11.03 -8.28 1.28
C ILE A 96 9.61 -8.05 1.80
N HIS A 97 9.33 -6.80 2.17
CA HIS A 97 8.00 -6.36 2.55
C HIS A 97 7.45 -5.49 1.43
N ASP A 98 6.21 -5.70 1.02
CA ASP A 98 5.58 -4.70 0.16
C ASP A 98 4.98 -3.60 1.02
N ASN A 99 5.61 -2.43 0.99
CA ASN A 99 5.01 -1.22 1.51
C ASN A 99 3.92 -0.80 0.52
N SER A 100 2.70 -1.30 0.72
CA SER A 100 1.54 -0.88 -0.05
C SER A 100 1.35 0.63 0.12
N GLN A 101 1.06 1.29 -1.00
CA GLN A 101 0.75 2.71 -1.01
C GLN A 101 -0.70 2.86 -0.59
N VAL A 102 -0.95 3.65 0.45
CA VAL A 102 -2.30 4.00 0.89
C VAL A 102 -2.68 5.33 0.28
N TYR A 103 -3.93 5.41 -0.17
CA TYR A 103 -4.52 6.61 -0.71
C TYR A 103 -5.70 7.00 0.16
N PHE A 104 -5.70 8.23 0.67
CA PHE A 104 -6.80 8.80 1.43
C PHE A 104 -7.57 9.76 0.56
N MET A 105 -8.89 9.63 0.53
CA MET A 105 -9.76 10.64 -0.06
C MET A 105 -10.29 11.55 1.05
N LEU A 106 -9.83 12.80 1.04
CA LEU A 106 -10.19 13.80 2.03
C LEU A 106 -11.19 14.80 1.43
N ASN A 107 -12.26 15.07 2.17
CA ASN A 107 -13.10 16.24 1.91
C ASN A 107 -12.50 17.42 2.67
N LYS A 108 -11.93 18.37 1.94
CA LYS A 108 -11.19 19.49 2.53
C LYS A 108 -12.17 20.58 3.00
N PRO A 109 -12.25 20.90 4.31
CA PRO A 109 -13.04 22.01 4.79
C PRO A 109 -12.39 23.36 4.47
N LYS A 110 -13.18 24.45 4.53
CA LYS A 110 -12.65 25.81 4.34
C LYS A 110 -11.68 26.17 5.48
N GLY A 111 -10.64 26.94 5.16
CA GLY A 111 -9.61 27.38 6.14
C GLY A 111 -8.37 26.49 6.21
N TYR A 112 -8.34 25.35 5.51
CA TYR A 112 -7.17 24.48 5.46
C TYR A 112 -6.36 24.71 4.19
N VAL A 113 -5.04 24.50 4.27
CA VAL A 113 -4.12 24.64 3.13
C VAL A 113 -3.66 23.30 2.58
N THR A 114 -3.47 23.24 1.27
CA THR A 114 -2.93 22.04 0.58
C THR A 114 -1.41 22.11 0.63
N ALA A 115 -0.84 21.83 1.80
CA ALA A 115 0.58 21.88 2.07
C ALA A 115 1.02 20.62 2.84
N VAL A 116 2.32 20.35 2.86
CA VAL A 116 2.90 19.30 3.72
C VAL A 116 3.18 19.83 5.11
N SER A 117 3.64 21.08 5.20
CA SER A 117 3.84 21.83 6.44
C SER A 117 3.58 23.30 6.15
N ASP A 118 2.92 24.01 7.06
CA ASP A 118 2.69 25.45 7.01
C ASP A 118 2.63 25.97 8.45
N ASP A 119 3.33 27.07 8.74
CA ASP A 119 3.45 27.61 10.10
C ASP A 119 2.22 28.46 10.49
N THR A 120 1.43 28.90 9.50
CA THR A 120 0.38 29.89 9.68
C THR A 120 -1.02 29.28 9.63
N ASN A 121 -1.22 28.25 8.80
CA ASN A 121 -2.53 27.65 8.56
C ASN A 121 -2.51 26.13 8.72
N PRO A 122 -3.60 25.53 9.23
CA PRO A 122 -3.68 24.07 9.34
C PRO A 122 -3.73 23.41 7.96
N THR A 123 -3.01 22.31 7.81
CA THR A 123 -2.81 21.60 6.55
C THR A 123 -3.79 20.45 6.38
N VAL A 124 -3.98 20.00 5.14
CA VAL A 124 -4.79 18.80 4.85
C VAL A 124 -4.26 17.52 5.51
N LEU A 125 -2.99 17.50 5.91
CA LEU A 125 -2.40 16.35 6.62
C LEU A 125 -2.85 16.30 8.09
N ASP A 126 -3.17 17.44 8.68
CA ASP A 126 -3.68 17.53 10.06
C ASP A 126 -5.09 16.93 10.21
N LEU A 127 -5.79 16.76 9.08
CA LEU A 127 -7.09 16.09 9.03
C LEU A 127 -6.98 14.55 9.11
N LEU A 128 -5.78 13.99 8.96
CA LEU A 128 -5.55 12.56 9.11
C LEU A 128 -5.55 12.18 10.59
N LYS A 129 -5.99 10.95 10.89
CA LYS A 129 -5.92 10.41 12.24
C LYS A 129 -4.44 10.24 12.67
N PRO A 130 -4.11 10.35 13.97
CA PRO A 130 -2.73 10.22 14.44
C PRO A 130 -2.02 8.94 13.99
N GLU A 131 -2.75 7.81 13.84
CA GLU A 131 -2.17 6.54 13.39
C GLU A 131 -1.79 6.52 11.90
N ASP A 132 -2.38 7.44 11.14
CA ASP A 132 -2.20 7.60 9.70
C ASP A 132 -1.28 8.78 9.37
N GLN A 133 -0.91 9.62 10.34
CA GLN A 133 0.10 10.68 10.20
C GLN A 133 1.50 10.07 10.27
N ARG A 134 2.08 9.81 9.11
CA ARG A 134 3.39 9.17 8.94
C ARG A 134 4.32 10.05 8.12
N GLU A 135 5.63 9.82 8.24
CA GLU A 135 6.60 10.50 7.39
C GLU A 135 6.45 10.10 5.91
N GLY A 136 6.65 11.06 5.02
CA GLY A 136 6.58 10.85 3.57
C GLY A 136 5.16 10.90 2.99
N ILE A 137 4.17 11.37 3.75
CA ILE A 137 2.83 11.63 3.26
C ILE A 137 2.78 12.97 2.54
N TYR A 138 2.09 12.99 1.41
CA TYR A 138 1.86 14.22 0.67
C TYR A 138 0.51 14.19 -0.04
N HIS A 139 -0.04 15.39 -0.24
CA HIS A 139 -1.25 15.57 -1.03
C HIS A 139 -0.95 15.40 -2.52
N ILE A 140 -1.93 14.93 -3.28
CA ILE A 140 -1.91 14.84 -4.74
C ILE A 140 -2.90 15.88 -5.28
N GLY A 141 -2.39 16.83 -6.05
CA GLY A 141 -3.15 17.99 -6.52
C GLY A 141 -3.20 19.13 -5.49
N ARG A 142 -3.62 20.33 -5.91
CA ARG A 142 -3.66 21.54 -5.06
C ARG A 142 -5.09 21.94 -4.73
#